data_AF-A0A846AAN3-F1
#
_entry.id   AF-A0A846AAN3-F1
#
_cell.length_a   1.000
_cell.length_b   1.000
_cell.length_c   1.000
_cell.angle_alpha   90.00
_cell.angle_beta   90.00
_cell.angle_gamma   90.00
#
_symmetry.space_group_name_H-M   'P 1'
#
loop_
_entity.id
_entity.type
_entity.pdbx_description
1 polymer ?
#
loop_
_entity_poly.entity_id
_entity_poly.type
_entity_poly.pdbx_seq_one_letter_code
_entity_poly.pdbx_strand_id
1 'polypeptide(L)'
;MPPINTLCCCVLLEESSDRWYRNETHLHLFRTPEQQLWVELNSKRSPAPVSDIGEVVALVQAFLQRVEQQKAQAAKRQKQKDLKVQAILAQVRKIAKEDGFDFATEVDTVKLKLIIRLSDQDYFAILIPFNQFKEVLPKLRTAIQALRETYNSGVRFTTHLKRGYGRSDWVRHQDL
;
A
#
# COMPACT_ATOMS: atom_id res chain seq x y z
N MET A 1 20.74 9.30 -21.43
CA MET A 1 21.89 10.22 -21.54
C MET A 1 21.35 11.64 -21.53
N PRO A 2 21.86 12.55 -20.68
CA PRO A 2 21.45 13.95 -20.73
C PRO A 2 21.91 14.57 -22.06
N PRO A 3 21.10 15.44 -22.70
CA PRO A 3 21.51 16.12 -23.93
C PRO A 3 22.74 17.02 -23.70
N ILE A 4 23.57 17.18 -24.74
CA ILE A 4 24.91 17.80 -24.75
C ILE A 4 24.96 19.24 -24.17
N ASN A 5 23.82 19.93 -24.04
CA ASN A 5 23.70 21.29 -23.49
C ASN A 5 22.92 21.37 -22.15
N THR A 6 22.81 20.26 -21.42
CA THR A 6 22.15 20.23 -20.11
C THR A 6 23.01 20.97 -19.08
N LEU A 7 22.50 22.08 -18.56
CA LEU A 7 23.17 22.84 -17.49
C LEU A 7 22.89 22.23 -16.11
N CYS A 8 21.68 21.71 -15.91
CA CYS A 8 21.28 21.08 -14.66
C CYS A 8 20.20 20.02 -14.91
N CYS A 9 20.28 18.90 -14.19
CA CYS A 9 19.28 17.84 -14.20
C CYS A 9 18.89 17.52 -12.76
N CYS A 10 17.63 17.76 -12.42
CA CYS A 10 17.06 17.40 -11.13
C CYS A 10 16.11 16.21 -11.31
N VAL A 11 16.32 15.15 -10.54
CA VAL A 11 15.40 14.01 -10.48
C VAL A 11 14.40 14.28 -9.37
N LEU A 12 13.13 14.36 -9.74
CA LEU A 12 12.05 14.60 -8.82
C LEU A 12 11.33 13.29 -8.55
N LEU A 13 11.43 12.77 -7.33
CA LEU A 13 10.78 11.54 -6.92
C LEU A 13 9.32 11.83 -6.52
N GLU A 14 8.34 11.35 -7.29
CA GLU A 14 6.95 11.24 -6.84
C GLU A 14 6.77 9.89 -6.13
N GLU A 15 6.29 9.89 -4.89
CA GLU A 15 5.88 8.66 -4.20
C GLU A 15 4.62 8.09 -4.88
N SER A 16 4.84 7.15 -5.80
CA SER A 16 3.81 6.31 -6.39
C SER A 16 3.33 5.25 -5.39
N SER A 17 2.02 5.00 -5.33
CA SER A 17 1.45 3.83 -4.63
C SER A 17 1.68 2.51 -5.37
N ASP A 18 2.10 2.56 -6.64
CA ASP A 18 2.33 1.40 -7.48
C ASP A 18 3.82 1.08 -7.56
N ARG A 19 4.20 -0.07 -6.98
CA ARG A 19 5.58 -0.59 -6.91
C ARG A 19 6.24 -0.88 -8.26
N TRP A 20 5.51 -0.69 -9.37
CA TRP A 20 5.93 -1.07 -10.72
C TRP A 20 6.31 0.11 -11.63
N TYR A 21 6.14 1.35 -11.17
CA TYR A 21 6.55 2.54 -11.93
C TYR A 21 7.46 3.43 -11.09
N ARG A 22 8.69 3.68 -11.60
CA ARG A 22 9.48 4.83 -11.17
C ARG A 22 8.75 6.08 -11.66
N ASN A 23 7.98 6.72 -10.79
CA ASN A 23 7.45 8.05 -11.05
C ASN A 23 8.53 9.09 -10.71
N GLU A 24 9.65 8.99 -11.42
CA GLU A 24 10.68 10.02 -11.43
C GLU A 24 10.28 11.03 -12.52
N THR A 25 10.04 12.27 -12.12
CA THR A 25 9.94 13.37 -13.07
C THR A 25 11.30 14.02 -13.19
N HIS A 26 11.88 14.00 -14.38
CA HIS A 26 13.14 14.67 -14.64
C HIS A 26 12.87 16.10 -15.08
N LEU A 27 13.45 17.05 -14.35
CA LEU A 27 13.49 18.45 -14.74
C LEU A 27 14.86 18.71 -15.35
N HIS A 28 14.85 19.08 -16.63
CA HIS A 28 16.04 19.42 -17.39
C HIS A 28 16.06 20.92 -17.64
N LEU A 29 17.14 21.57 -17.21
CA LEU A 29 17.47 22.93 -17.61
C LEU A 29 18.59 22.85 -18.65
N PHE A 30 18.33 23.39 -19.83
CA PHE A 30 19.28 23.40 -20.92
C PHE A 30 19.28 24.73 -21.65
N ARG A 31 20.39 24.99 -22.33
CA ARG A 31 20.56 26.21 -23.11
C ARG A 31 20.48 25.89 -24.60
N THR A 32 19.69 26.66 -25.34
CA THR A 32 19.63 26.53 -26.80
C THR A 32 20.86 27.16 -27.46
N PRO A 33 21.14 26.85 -28.74
CA PRO A 33 22.20 27.50 -29.50
C PRO A 33 22.08 29.04 -29.53
N GLU A 34 20.85 29.57 -29.45
CA GLU A 34 20.53 31.00 -29.39
C GLU A 34 20.73 31.61 -27.98
N GLN A 35 21.41 30.89 -27.09
CA GLN A 35 21.70 31.29 -25.71
C GLN A 35 20.49 31.47 -24.79
N GLN A 36 19.30 31.01 -25.19
CA GLN A 36 18.10 31.06 -24.36
C GLN A 36 18.04 29.88 -23.38
N LEU A 37 17.54 30.12 -22.18
CA LEU A 37 17.34 29.08 -21.16
C LEU A 37 15.97 28.43 -21.34
N TRP A 38 15.92 27.11 -21.29
CA TRP A 38 14.69 26.34 -21.45
C TRP A 38 14.58 25.29 -20.36
N VAL A 39 13.33 24.97 -20.00
CA VAL A 39 12.98 23.90 -19.06
C VAL A 39 12.17 22.82 -19.76
N GLU A 40 12.52 21.56 -19.51
CA GLU A 40 11.79 20.39 -19.98
C GLU A 40 11.42 19.49 -18.79
N LEU A 41 10.17 19.02 -18.77
CA LEU A 41 9.62 18.14 -17.75
C LEU A 41 9.31 16.78 -18.36
N ASN A 42 10.24 15.83 -18.20
CA ASN A 42 10.26 14.55 -18.91
C ASN A 42 10.31 14.70 -20.45
N SER A 43 10.82 13.68 -21.13
CA SER A 43 10.96 13.64 -22.60
C SER A 43 9.63 13.61 -23.39
N LYS A 44 8.49 13.91 -22.76
CA LYS A 44 7.14 13.87 -23.36
C LYS A 44 6.41 15.20 -23.31
N ARG A 45 6.88 16.19 -22.56
CA ARG A 45 6.27 17.52 -22.52
C ARG A 45 7.10 18.48 -23.35
N SER A 46 6.42 19.37 -24.08
CA SER A 46 7.06 20.41 -24.86
C SER A 46 7.96 21.27 -23.95
N PRO A 47 9.22 21.48 -24.32
CA PRO A 47 10.08 22.43 -23.63
C PRO A 47 9.44 23.81 -23.58
N ALA A 48 9.69 24.56 -22.50
CA ALA A 48 9.24 25.93 -22.36
C ALA A 48 10.44 26.87 -22.18
N PRO A 49 10.44 28.06 -22.81
CA PRO A 49 11.46 29.06 -22.57
C PRO A 49 11.34 29.59 -21.13
N VAL A 50 12.48 29.89 -20.52
CA VAL A 50 12.61 30.51 -19.21
C VAL A 50 13.09 31.94 -19.42
N SER A 51 12.26 32.90 -19.05
CA SER A 51 12.55 34.33 -19.27
C SER A 51 13.29 34.96 -18.10
N ASP A 52 13.10 34.42 -16.89
CA ASP A 52 13.74 34.87 -15.65
C ASP A 52 14.11 33.69 -14.76
N ILE A 53 15.23 33.80 -14.04
CA ILE A 53 15.65 32.79 -13.06
C ILE A 53 14.62 32.65 -11.93
N GLY A 54 13.86 33.72 -11.62
CA GLY A 54 12.75 33.67 -10.69
C GLY A 54 11.66 32.66 -11.07
N GLU A 55 11.43 32.42 -12.36
CA GLU A 55 10.48 31.42 -12.84
C GLU A 55 10.93 29.99 -12.49
N VAL A 56 12.24 29.73 -12.58
CA VAL A 56 12.83 28.44 -12.19
C VAL A 56 12.70 28.23 -10.68
N VAL A 57 13.00 29.26 -9.89
CA VAL A 57 12.86 29.20 -8.42
C VAL A 57 11.40 28.94 -8.03
N ALA A 58 10.45 29.65 -8.65
CA ALA A 58 9.02 29.46 -8.40
C ALA A 58 8.55 28.06 -8.79
N LEU A 59 9.02 27.51 -9.92
CA LEU A 59 8.71 26.16 -10.36
C LEU A 59 9.21 25.11 -9.36
N VAL A 60 10.45 25.25 -8.88
CA VAL A 60 11.03 24.35 -7.87
C VAL A 60 10.26 24.43 -6.55
N GLN A 61 9.93 25.64 -6.08
CA GLN A 61 9.16 25.84 -4.85
C GLN A 61 7.76 25.22 -4.93
N ALA A 62 7.04 25.45 -6.04
CA ALA A 62 5.72 24.85 -6.27
C ALA A 62 5.79 23.32 -6.28
N PHE A 63 6.87 22.76 -6.84
CA PHE A 63 7.08 21.32 -6.84
C PHE A 63 7.34 20.77 -5.43
N LEU A 64 8.24 21.41 -4.66
CA LEU A 64 8.52 21.00 -3.27
C LEU A 64 7.25 21.03 -2.41
N GLN A 65 6.45 22.09 -2.51
CA GLN A 65 5.18 22.19 -1.80
C GLN A 65 4.21 21.06 -2.17
N ARG A 66 4.12 20.71 -3.46
CA ARG A 66 3.29 19.59 -3.92
C ARG A 66 3.74 18.25 -3.35
N VAL A 67 5.06 18.00 -3.30
CA VAL A 67 5.62 16.77 -2.71
C VAL A 67 5.32 16.70 -1.22
N GLU A 68 5.50 17.80 -0.48
CA GLU A 68 5.18 17.85 0.95
C GLU A 68 3.69 17.58 1.21
N GLN A 69 2.80 18.17 0.40
CA GLN A 69 1.36 17.89 0.48
C GLN A 69 1.04 16.41 0.23
N GLN A 70 1.66 15.80 -0.78
CA GLN A 70 1.48 14.37 -1.06
C GLN A 70 1.97 13.49 0.11
N LYS A 71 3.15 13.78 0.66
CA LYS A 71 3.68 13.07 1.84
C LYS A 71 2.76 13.21 3.06
N ALA A 72 2.26 14.41 3.32
CA ALA A 72 1.33 14.64 4.43
C ALA A 72 0.02 13.87 4.24
N GLN A 73 -0.52 13.82 3.02
CA GLN A 73 -1.71 13.04 2.70
C GLN A 73 -1.46 11.53 2.82
N ALA A 74 -0.32 11.03 2.34
CA ALA A 74 0.07 9.63 2.45
C ALA A 74 0.20 9.21 3.93
N ALA A 75 0.87 10.02 4.75
CA ALA A 75 1.00 9.80 6.19
C ALA A 75 -0.39 9.75 6.88
N LYS A 76 -1.30 10.65 6.50
CA LYS A 76 -2.68 10.65 7.02
C LYS A 76 -3.42 9.36 6.63
N ARG A 77 -3.32 8.93 5.37
CA ARG A 77 -3.95 7.69 4.88
C ARG A 77 -3.37 6.46 5.59
N GLN A 78 -2.05 6.42 5.79
CA GLN A 78 -1.37 5.34 6.50
C GLN A 78 -1.86 5.25 7.96
N LYS A 79 -1.92 6.37 8.69
CA LYS A 79 -2.48 6.39 10.05
C LYS A 79 -3.92 5.89 10.11
N GLN A 80 -4.77 6.30 9.17
CA GLN A 80 -6.16 5.82 9.10
C GLN A 80 -6.23 4.32 8.82
N LYS A 81 -5.36 3.81 7.95
CA LYS A 81 -5.25 2.37 7.65
C LYS A 81 -4.80 1.61 8.89
N ASP A 82 -3.77 2.07 9.59
CA ASP A 82 -3.24 1.41 10.78
C ASP A 82 -4.30 1.32 11.88
N LEU A 83 -5.06 2.39 12.11
CA LEU A 83 -6.19 2.36 13.03
C LEU A 83 -7.26 1.33 12.64
N LYS A 84 -7.59 1.25 11.35
CA LYS A 84 -8.53 0.22 10.85
C LYS A 84 -7.99 -1.18 11.08
N VAL A 85 -6.74 -1.44 10.70
CA VAL A 85 -6.05 -2.73 10.87
C VAL A 85 -6.05 -3.15 12.34
N GLN A 86 -5.70 -2.24 13.25
CA GLN A 86 -5.71 -2.52 14.69
C GLN A 86 -7.11 -2.86 15.20
N ALA A 87 -8.15 -2.16 14.74
CA ALA A 87 -9.52 -2.50 15.09
C ALA A 87 -9.94 -3.89 14.57
N ILE A 88 -9.53 -4.27 13.34
CA ILE A 88 -9.73 -5.63 12.80
C ILE A 88 -9.06 -6.65 13.71
N LEU A 89 -7.77 -6.46 13.99
CA LEU A 89 -6.97 -7.39 14.76
C LEU A 89 -7.50 -7.56 16.18
N ALA A 90 -7.90 -6.47 16.83
CA ALA A 90 -8.48 -6.53 18.18
C ALA A 90 -9.76 -7.38 18.21
N GLN A 91 -10.65 -7.19 17.23
CA GLN A 91 -11.87 -7.99 17.15
C GLN A 91 -11.57 -9.45 16.81
N VAL A 92 -10.69 -9.72 15.85
CA VAL A 92 -10.28 -11.09 15.50
C VAL A 92 -9.67 -11.79 16.71
N ARG A 93 -8.79 -11.12 17.47
CA ARG A 93 -8.20 -11.65 18.72
C ARG A 93 -9.27 -12.00 19.75
N LYS A 94 -10.26 -11.13 19.93
CA LYS A 94 -11.38 -11.39 20.83
C LYS A 94 -12.16 -12.65 20.41
N ILE A 95 -12.54 -12.74 19.14
CA ILE A 95 -13.26 -13.92 18.61
C ILE A 95 -12.37 -15.18 18.72
N ALA A 96 -11.08 -15.08 18.39
CA ALA A 96 -10.12 -16.18 18.47
C ALA A 96 -9.98 -16.75 19.88
N LYS A 97 -9.93 -15.87 20.88
CA LYS A 97 -9.89 -16.23 22.30
C LYS A 97 -11.20 -16.90 22.76
N GLU A 98 -12.34 -16.32 22.39
CA GLU A 98 -13.66 -16.82 22.80
C GLU A 98 -14.01 -18.16 22.12
N ASP A 99 -13.74 -18.29 20.82
CA ASP A 99 -14.11 -19.45 20.01
C ASP A 99 -12.98 -20.49 19.90
N GLY A 100 -11.80 -20.21 20.46
CA GLY A 100 -10.66 -21.13 20.50
C GLY A 100 -10.12 -21.50 19.12
N PHE A 101 -9.53 -20.54 18.40
CA PHE A 101 -8.84 -20.82 17.13
C PHE A 101 -7.57 -19.99 16.92
N ASP A 102 -6.60 -20.57 16.23
CA ASP A 102 -5.38 -19.87 15.85
C ASP A 102 -5.56 -19.16 14.50
N PHE A 103 -4.89 -18.02 14.33
CA PHE A 103 -4.99 -17.25 13.08
C PHE A 103 -3.68 -16.55 12.74
N ALA A 104 -3.54 -16.16 11.48
CA ALA A 104 -2.49 -15.29 10.97
C ALA A 104 -3.12 -14.19 10.10
N THR A 105 -2.41 -13.07 9.90
CA THR A 105 -2.91 -11.98 9.06
C THR A 105 -1.86 -11.42 8.13
N GLU A 106 -2.24 -11.16 6.88
CA GLU A 106 -1.45 -10.37 5.93
C GLU A 106 -2.21 -9.08 5.60
N VAL A 107 -1.48 -7.97 5.52
CA VAL A 107 -2.05 -6.66 5.20
C VAL A 107 -1.45 -6.16 3.89
N ASP A 108 -2.29 -5.88 2.90
CA ASP A 108 -1.89 -5.17 1.69
C ASP A 108 -2.40 -3.72 1.71
N THR A 109 -2.41 -3.03 0.57
CA THR A 109 -2.86 -1.64 0.47
C THR A 109 -4.37 -1.45 0.55
N VAL A 110 -5.18 -2.47 0.23
CA VAL A 110 -6.64 -2.36 0.05
C VAL A 110 -7.46 -3.32 0.92
N LYS A 111 -6.86 -4.40 1.42
CA LYS A 111 -7.51 -5.45 2.21
C LYS A 111 -6.58 -6.04 3.28
N LEU A 112 -7.23 -6.62 4.29
CA LEU A 112 -6.61 -7.54 5.24
C LEU A 112 -7.00 -8.96 4.86
N LYS A 113 -6.04 -9.86 4.82
CA LYS A 113 -6.26 -11.29 4.64
C LYS A 113 -6.11 -11.98 6.00
N LEU A 114 -7.23 -12.49 6.49
CA LEU A 114 -7.31 -13.26 7.73
C LEU A 114 -7.21 -14.74 7.39
N ILE A 115 -6.24 -15.44 7.96
CA ILE A 115 -6.00 -16.86 7.73
C ILE A 115 -6.31 -17.58 9.04
N ILE A 116 -7.20 -18.56 9.00
CA ILE A 116 -7.67 -19.28 10.19
C ILE A 116 -7.24 -20.73 10.09
N ARG A 117 -6.63 -21.23 11.15
CA ARG A 117 -6.16 -22.60 11.25
C ARG A 117 -7.32 -23.55 11.57
N LEU A 118 -7.42 -24.62 10.80
CA LEU A 118 -8.38 -25.71 11.02
C LEU A 118 -7.67 -26.97 11.54
N SER A 119 -6.47 -27.24 11.03
CA SER A 119 -5.60 -28.34 11.47
C SER A 119 -4.12 -27.92 11.29
N ASP A 120 -3.19 -28.85 11.49
CA ASP A 120 -1.78 -28.61 11.18
C ASP A 120 -1.50 -28.40 9.69
N GLN A 121 -2.38 -28.92 8.83
CA GLN A 121 -2.23 -28.89 7.38
C GLN A 121 -3.32 -28.06 6.69
N ASP A 122 -4.43 -27.80 7.38
CA ASP A 122 -5.61 -27.14 6.83
C ASP A 122 -5.84 -25.77 7.44
N TYR A 123 -6.18 -24.84 6.57
CA TYR A 123 -6.51 -23.47 6.91
C TYR A 123 -7.39 -22.87 5.81
N PHE A 124 -8.18 -21.87 6.16
CA PHE A 124 -8.93 -21.06 5.21
C PHE A 124 -8.58 -19.59 5.34
N ALA A 125 -8.74 -18.83 4.26
CA ALA A 125 -8.48 -17.40 4.26
C ALA A 125 -9.73 -16.59 3.92
N ILE A 126 -10.01 -15.56 4.73
CA ILE A 126 -11.03 -14.55 4.49
C ILE A 126 -10.32 -13.27 4.06
N LEU A 127 -10.70 -12.75 2.89
CA LEU A 127 -10.23 -11.44 2.42
C LEU A 127 -11.22 -10.36 2.85
N ILE A 128 -10.74 -9.36 3.58
CA ILE A 128 -11.54 -8.29 4.17
C ILE A 128 -11.10 -6.94 3.59
N PRO A 129 -11.85 -6.36 2.65
CA PRO A 129 -11.57 -5.03 2.12
C PRO A 129 -11.70 -3.93 3.20
N PHE A 130 -10.77 -2.97 3.23
CA PHE A 130 -10.78 -1.89 4.24
C PHE A 130 -11.96 -0.92 4.13
N ASN A 131 -12.62 -0.87 2.97
CA ASN A 131 -13.80 -0.06 2.73
C ASN A 131 -15.08 -0.72 3.26
N GLN A 132 -15.14 -2.06 3.34
CA GLN A 132 -16.32 -2.82 3.79
C GLN A 132 -16.21 -3.31 5.24
N PHE A 133 -15.10 -2.99 5.92
CA PHE A 133 -14.79 -3.57 7.22
C PHE A 133 -15.90 -3.39 8.27
N LYS A 134 -16.52 -2.20 8.35
CA LYS A 134 -17.61 -1.94 9.32
C LYS A 134 -18.81 -2.87 9.13
N GLU A 135 -19.09 -3.27 7.90
CA GLU A 135 -20.22 -4.15 7.56
C GLU A 135 -19.88 -5.63 7.70
N VAL A 136 -18.62 -5.99 7.44
CA VAL A 136 -18.11 -7.37 7.55
C VAL A 136 -17.93 -7.77 9.01
N LEU A 137 -17.54 -6.83 9.87
CA LEU A 137 -17.22 -7.08 11.29
C LEU A 137 -18.27 -7.91 12.05
N PRO A 138 -19.56 -7.51 12.07
CA PRO A 138 -20.58 -8.24 12.84
C PRO A 138 -20.81 -9.66 12.31
N LYS A 139 -20.60 -9.86 11.00
CA LYS A 139 -20.85 -11.15 10.31
C LYS A 139 -19.64 -12.08 10.38
N LEU A 140 -18.47 -11.57 10.75
CA LEU A 140 -17.22 -12.31 10.72
C LEU A 140 -17.26 -13.53 11.66
N ARG A 141 -17.76 -13.37 12.89
CA ARG A 141 -17.88 -14.48 13.85
C ARG A 141 -18.75 -15.61 13.28
N THR A 142 -19.94 -15.29 12.81
CA THR A 142 -20.88 -16.25 12.21
C THR A 142 -20.25 -16.97 11.02
N ALA A 143 -19.53 -16.26 10.15
CA ALA A 143 -18.84 -16.86 9.02
C ALA A 143 -17.74 -17.84 9.46
N ILE A 144 -16.93 -17.46 10.45
CA ILE A 144 -15.86 -18.32 11.00
C ILE A 144 -16.46 -19.59 11.62
N GLN A 145 -17.52 -19.45 12.41
CA GLN A 145 -18.20 -20.57 13.04
C GLN A 145 -18.77 -21.53 12.00
N ALA A 146 -19.52 -21.03 11.02
CA ALA A 146 -20.10 -21.84 9.95
C ALA A 146 -19.02 -22.60 9.16
N LEU A 147 -17.89 -21.96 8.84
CA LEU A 147 -16.78 -22.60 8.13
C LEU A 147 -16.12 -23.71 8.97
N ARG A 148 -15.94 -23.48 10.27
CA ARG A 148 -15.37 -24.50 11.18
C ARG A 148 -16.33 -25.67 11.39
N GLU A 149 -17.61 -25.41 11.58
CA GLU A 149 -18.64 -26.45 11.68
C GLU A 149 -18.69 -27.31 10.42
N THR A 150 -18.66 -26.66 9.25
CA THR A 150 -18.59 -27.33 7.95
C THR A 150 -17.33 -28.19 7.82
N TYR A 151 -16.18 -27.70 8.31
CA TYR A 151 -14.96 -28.51 8.33
C TYR A 151 -15.09 -29.73 9.26
N ASN A 152 -15.70 -29.54 10.42
CA ASN A 152 -15.88 -30.58 11.44
C ASN A 152 -16.86 -31.67 10.98
N SER A 153 -17.78 -31.38 10.06
CA SER A 153 -18.67 -32.37 9.44
C SER A 153 -17.99 -33.24 8.37
N GLY A 154 -16.70 -33.02 8.11
CA GLY A 154 -15.90 -33.80 7.16
C GLY A 154 -15.67 -33.12 5.81
N VAL A 155 -16.27 -31.95 5.58
CA VAL A 155 -15.97 -31.15 4.38
C VAL A 155 -14.53 -30.64 4.47
N ARG A 156 -13.81 -30.66 3.35
CA ARG A 156 -12.45 -30.17 3.24
C ARG A 156 -12.40 -29.00 2.27
N PHE A 157 -11.65 -27.96 2.63
CA PHE A 157 -11.48 -26.77 1.81
C PHE A 157 -10.14 -26.84 1.09
N THR A 158 -10.17 -26.79 -0.23
CA THR A 158 -8.94 -26.64 -1.02
C THR A 158 -8.58 -25.16 -1.09
N THR A 159 -7.44 -24.77 -0.54
CA THR A 159 -6.94 -23.40 -0.69
C THR A 159 -5.70 -23.37 -1.57
N HIS A 160 -5.71 -22.55 -2.63
CA HIS A 160 -4.53 -22.26 -3.44
C HIS A 160 -3.67 -21.18 -2.78
N LEU A 161 -3.40 -21.36 -1.49
CA LEU A 161 -2.52 -20.46 -0.77
C LEU A 161 -1.08 -20.93 -1.04
N LYS A 162 -0.22 -20.02 -1.54
CA LYS A 162 1.18 -20.33 -1.80
C LYS A 162 1.79 -20.90 -0.51
N ARG A 163 2.30 -22.14 -0.57
CA ARG A 163 3.01 -22.78 0.54
C ARG A 163 4.08 -21.80 1.04
N GLY A 164 3.96 -21.31 2.27
CA GLY A 164 4.84 -20.27 2.76
C GLY A 164 4.49 -19.63 4.11
N TYR A 165 3.34 -19.93 4.71
CA TYR A 165 3.04 -19.48 6.07
C TYR A 165 3.93 -20.22 7.07
N GLY A 166 5.09 -19.63 7.36
CA GLY A 166 5.98 -20.10 8.42
C GLY A 166 5.24 -20.15 9.75
N ARG A 167 5.62 -21.08 10.62
CA ARG A 167 5.06 -21.23 11.97
C ARG A 167 5.15 -19.93 12.82
N SER A 168 5.97 -18.96 12.43
CA SER A 168 6.25 -17.71 13.15
C SER A 168 5.13 -16.66 13.13
N ASP A 169 4.24 -16.69 12.15
CA ASP A 169 3.26 -15.60 11.96
C ASP A 169 1.87 -15.91 12.54
N TRP A 170 1.76 -17.07 13.21
CA TRP A 170 0.53 -17.53 13.83
C TRP A 170 0.36 -16.94 15.22
N VAL A 171 -0.77 -16.30 15.44
CA VAL A 171 -1.27 -15.92 16.75
C VAL A 171 -2.07 -17.10 17.30
N ARG A 172 -1.58 -17.70 18.39
CA ARG A 172 -2.30 -18.75 19.08
C ARG A 172 -3.31 -18.13 20.02
N HIS A 173 -4.52 -18.68 20.05
CA HIS A 173 -5.56 -18.20 20.97
C HIS A 173 -5.17 -18.36 22.45
N GLN A 174 -4.27 -19.30 22.76
CA GLN A 174 -3.75 -19.51 24.11
C GLN A 174 -2.84 -18.37 24.59
N ASP A 175 -2.26 -17.61 23.66
CA ASP A 175 -1.34 -16.50 23.95
C ASP A 175 -2.07 -15.14 24.00
N LEU A 176 -3.41 -15.13 23.94
CA LEU A 176 -4.28 -13.93 23.86
C LEU A 176 -5.07 -13.65 25.15
#